data_AF-A0A1V5NVI2-F1
#
_entry.id   AF-A0A1V5NVI2-F1
#
_cell.length_a   1.000
_cell.length_b   1.000
_cell.length_c   1.000
_cell.angle_alpha   90.00
_cell.angle_beta   90.00
_cell.angle_gamma   90.00
#
_symmetry.space_group_name_H-M   'P 1'
#
loop_
_entity.id
_entity.type
_entity.pdbx_description
1 polymer ?
#
loop_
_entity_poly.entity_id
_entity_poly.type
_entity_poly.pdbx_seq_one_letter_code
_entity_poly.pdbx_strand_id
1 'polypeptide(L)'
;MKTGRSFAARFFLLAWSAYAVGAIFPYIMSVNIYSPSVNGSILYAQDQSGSDADTAPAEPKIDPADKMYGEAHMKLARRNFKLGNVDRAREELDLVIERISTHAEARFMRAVVAAKAKDFLTAWRHISIAEQSAPNHPRIKEFIARLEKAMPRPSVIPDEVAARTAPVHASELLGDALEALFANKKASGGISSLGCTGIEETGGKIVAKLVFEGNTSLDENSIKEALKEALKAEIVDSKPASAGATLEIAVEVPGLPLLNPSAKSVSNLGELLKTASEETDVALKNSSESEPDANQRITGTYTIVAAGLRSVNDFMRKLSADAVDGRIVHLANTTMNEQNVWKGEVSFRFLAP
;
A
#
# COMPACT_ATOMS: atom_id res chain seq x y z
N MET A 1 -22.23 -1.87 53.37
CA MET A 1 -22.45 -3.29 53.00
C MET A 1 -23.59 -3.34 51.98
N LYS A 2 -23.28 -3.86 50.76
CA LYS A 2 -24.12 -4.63 49.80
C LYS A 2 -25.53 -4.07 49.43
N THR A 3 -25.73 -3.55 48.20
CA THR A 3 -26.12 -4.24 46.92
C THR A 3 -27.44 -5.02 47.02
N GLY A 4 -28.39 -5.01 46.07
CA GLY A 4 -28.32 -4.71 44.65
C GLY A 4 -29.67 -4.95 43.93
N ARG A 5 -29.63 -4.84 42.61
CA ARG A 5 -30.73 -4.64 41.64
C ARG A 5 -31.52 -5.91 41.26
N SER A 6 -32.86 -5.74 41.11
CA SER A 6 -33.74 -6.03 39.95
C SER A 6 -33.13 -6.74 38.72
N PHE A 7 -33.84 -7.53 37.90
CA PHE A 7 -35.13 -8.25 37.92
C PHE A 7 -35.13 -9.14 36.64
N ALA A 8 -36.07 -10.07 36.58
CA ALA A 8 -36.07 -11.28 35.78
C ALA A 8 -36.23 -11.13 34.25
N ALA A 9 -35.90 -12.24 33.60
CA ALA A 9 -35.92 -12.53 32.18
C ALA A 9 -37.29 -13.04 31.66
N ARG A 10 -37.41 -13.01 30.31
CA ARG A 10 -38.15 -13.92 29.40
C ARG A 10 -39.69 -13.88 29.40
N PHE A 11 -40.26 -13.60 28.23
CA PHE A 11 -41.01 -14.54 27.36
C PHE A 11 -41.70 -13.77 26.22
N PHE A 12 -41.51 -14.17 24.96
CA PHE A 12 -42.59 -14.47 23.99
C PHE A 12 -42.01 -14.82 22.61
N LEU A 13 -42.57 -15.88 22.01
CA LEU A 13 -42.18 -16.57 20.78
C LEU A 13 -43.44 -16.67 19.88
N LEU A 14 -43.23 -16.85 18.56
CA LEU A 14 -44.17 -17.32 17.51
C LEU A 14 -45.17 -16.28 16.95
N ALA A 15 -45.54 -16.23 15.67
CA ALA A 15 -45.19 -16.94 14.42
C ALA A 15 -45.91 -16.25 13.24
N TRP A 16 -45.37 -16.31 12.00
CA TRP A 16 -46.06 -16.90 10.82
C TRP A 16 -45.21 -16.87 9.54
N SER A 17 -45.13 -18.04 8.93
CA SER A 17 -44.78 -18.45 7.56
C SER A 17 -45.87 -18.02 6.55
N ALA A 18 -45.84 -18.14 5.22
CA ALA A 18 -45.01 -18.78 4.19
C ALA A 18 -45.40 -18.16 2.82
N TYR A 19 -44.56 -18.26 1.79
CA TYR A 19 -45.01 -18.66 0.44
C TYR A 19 -43.83 -19.21 -0.37
N ALA A 20 -44.02 -20.38 -0.97
CA ALA A 20 -43.07 -21.11 -1.79
C ALA A 20 -43.74 -21.49 -3.11
N VAL A 21 -43.01 -21.33 -4.23
CA VAL A 21 -43.04 -22.11 -5.49
C VAL A 21 -41.71 -21.78 -6.17
N GLY A 22 -40.81 -22.65 -6.64
CA GLY A 22 -40.87 -24.06 -7.00
C GLY A 22 -40.18 -24.20 -8.36
N ALA A 23 -38.97 -24.77 -8.41
CA ALA A 23 -38.41 -25.46 -9.58
C ALA A 23 -37.22 -26.32 -9.15
N ILE A 24 -37.48 -27.63 -9.16
CA ILE A 24 -36.59 -28.76 -8.88
C ILE A 24 -35.99 -29.20 -10.23
N PHE A 25 -34.70 -29.57 -10.29
CA PHE A 25 -34.27 -30.85 -10.89
C PHE A 25 -32.82 -31.18 -10.46
N PRO A 26 -32.53 -32.44 -10.06
CA PRO A 26 -31.22 -32.89 -9.56
C PRO A 26 -30.41 -33.61 -10.65
N TYR A 27 -29.08 -33.69 -10.49
CA TYR A 27 -28.28 -34.74 -11.15
C TYR A 27 -27.21 -35.31 -10.21
N ILE A 28 -27.61 -36.41 -9.58
CA ILE A 28 -26.92 -37.70 -9.40
C ILE A 28 -25.38 -37.69 -9.57
N MET A 29 -24.72 -38.05 -8.47
CA MET A 29 -23.36 -38.58 -8.43
C MET A 29 -23.25 -39.88 -9.22
N SER A 30 -22.18 -40.04 -9.99
CA SER A 30 -21.68 -41.35 -10.40
C SER A 30 -20.20 -41.40 -10.11
N VAL A 31 -19.88 -42.12 -9.03
CA VAL A 31 -18.55 -42.63 -8.71
C VAL A 31 -18.27 -43.75 -9.70
N ASN A 32 -17.14 -43.68 -10.40
CA ASN A 32 -16.51 -44.90 -10.90
C ASN A 32 -15.01 -44.85 -10.58
N ILE A 33 -14.62 -45.73 -9.67
CA ILE A 33 -13.26 -45.97 -9.22
C ILE A 33 -12.72 -47.08 -10.13
N TYR A 34 -11.67 -46.77 -10.88
CA TYR A 34 -10.65 -47.77 -11.22
C TYR A 34 -9.30 -47.06 -11.37
N SER A 35 -8.45 -47.25 -10.36
CA SER A 35 -7.01 -47.01 -10.43
C SER A 35 -6.36 -48.05 -11.35
N PRO A 36 -5.17 -47.74 -11.90
CA PRO A 36 -3.99 -48.20 -11.18
C PRO A 36 -2.96 -47.08 -10.93
N SER A 37 -2.42 -47.16 -9.72
CA SER A 37 -1.16 -46.58 -9.26
C SER A 37 -0.08 -46.48 -10.34
N VAL A 38 0.42 -45.26 -10.60
CA VAL A 38 1.83 -45.02 -10.94
C VAL A 38 2.29 -43.73 -10.23
N ASN A 39 3.30 -43.90 -9.37
CA ASN A 39 4.09 -42.87 -8.73
C ASN A 39 4.62 -41.83 -9.75
N GLY A 40 4.64 -40.56 -9.38
CA GLY A 40 5.29 -39.54 -10.21
C GLY A 40 5.00 -38.10 -9.82
N SER A 41 5.34 -37.74 -8.58
CA SER A 41 5.81 -36.37 -8.33
C SER A 41 7.01 -36.12 -9.24
N ILE A 42 6.98 -35.05 -10.04
CA ILE A 42 8.16 -34.35 -10.59
C ILE A 42 7.63 -33.12 -11.35
N LEU A 43 7.85 -31.93 -10.80
CA LEU A 43 7.95 -30.68 -11.55
C LEU A 43 9.45 -30.40 -11.60
N TYR A 44 10.15 -30.93 -12.60
CA TYR A 44 11.51 -30.46 -12.89
C TYR A 44 11.40 -29.20 -13.73
N ALA A 45 12.06 -28.14 -13.27
CA ALA A 45 12.54 -27.09 -14.14
C ALA A 45 13.54 -27.73 -15.12
N GLN A 46 13.27 -27.63 -16.41
CA GLN A 46 14.16 -28.09 -17.46
C GLN A 46 15.13 -26.95 -17.77
N ASP A 47 16.37 -27.06 -17.31
CA ASP A 47 17.48 -26.27 -17.84
C ASP A 47 17.68 -26.64 -19.32
N GLN A 48 17.49 -25.68 -20.21
CA GLN A 48 18.03 -25.75 -21.56
C GLN A 48 19.19 -24.75 -21.65
N SER A 49 20.41 -25.29 -21.59
CA SER A 49 21.60 -24.63 -22.12
C SER A 49 21.52 -24.62 -23.65
N GLY A 50 21.47 -23.44 -24.24
CA GLY A 50 21.59 -23.24 -25.68
C GLY A 50 21.80 -21.76 -25.95
N SER A 51 23.02 -21.40 -26.35
CA SER A 51 23.37 -20.09 -26.87
C SER A 51 22.53 -19.78 -28.12
N ASP A 52 21.89 -18.62 -28.15
CA ASP A 52 22.09 -17.62 -29.20
C ASP A 52 21.42 -16.31 -28.80
N ALA A 53 22.07 -15.22 -29.18
CA ALA A 53 21.74 -13.86 -28.77
C ALA A 53 20.40 -13.39 -29.34
N ASP A 54 19.50 -12.93 -28.47
CA ASP A 54 18.62 -11.80 -28.77
C ASP A 54 18.13 -11.16 -27.46
N THR A 55 17.99 -9.84 -27.49
CA THR A 55 17.83 -8.95 -26.33
C THR A 55 16.43 -9.09 -25.71
N ALA A 56 16.31 -9.90 -24.66
CA ALA A 56 15.17 -9.90 -23.74
C ALA A 56 15.55 -9.21 -22.41
N PRO A 57 14.62 -8.50 -21.74
CA PRO A 57 14.91 -7.89 -20.44
C PRO A 57 15.32 -8.99 -19.45
N ALA A 58 16.47 -8.80 -18.78
CA ALA A 58 17.04 -9.76 -17.87
C ALA A 58 16.02 -10.14 -16.78
N GLU A 59 15.67 -11.42 -16.70
CA GLU A 59 14.89 -11.96 -15.58
C GLU A 59 15.59 -11.60 -14.25
N PRO A 60 14.85 -11.19 -13.20
CA PRO A 60 15.45 -10.95 -11.89
C PRO A 60 16.15 -12.24 -11.44
N LYS A 61 17.46 -12.19 -11.19
CA LYS A 61 18.20 -13.32 -10.61
C LYS A 61 17.66 -13.56 -9.21
N ILE A 62 16.75 -14.52 -9.07
CA ILE A 62 16.23 -14.98 -7.78
C ILE A 62 17.36 -15.67 -7.02
N ASP A 63 17.60 -15.26 -5.77
CA ASP A 63 18.59 -15.90 -4.91
C ASP A 63 18.21 -17.39 -4.70
N PRO A 64 19.17 -18.34 -4.82
CA PRO A 64 18.93 -19.74 -4.48
C PRO A 64 18.26 -19.96 -3.11
N ALA A 65 18.55 -19.13 -2.11
CA ALA A 65 17.92 -19.20 -0.79
C ALA A 65 16.43 -18.84 -0.85
N ASP A 66 16.06 -17.79 -1.57
CA ASP A 66 14.67 -17.38 -1.76
C ASP A 66 13.88 -18.44 -2.54
N LYS A 67 14.52 -19.10 -3.51
CA LYS A 67 13.91 -20.23 -4.23
C LYS A 67 13.60 -21.39 -3.29
N MET A 68 14.54 -21.79 -2.43
CA MET A 68 14.32 -22.86 -1.46
C MET A 68 13.23 -22.49 -0.44
N TYR A 69 13.22 -21.24 0.02
CA TYR A 69 12.19 -20.70 0.90
C TYR A 69 10.81 -20.74 0.24
N GLY A 70 10.71 -20.24 -1.00
CA GLY A 70 9.50 -20.24 -1.80
C GLY A 70 8.95 -21.66 -2.02
N GLU A 71 9.80 -22.62 -2.37
CA GLU A 71 9.40 -24.01 -2.56
C GLU A 71 8.86 -24.66 -1.27
N ALA A 72 9.48 -24.38 -0.12
CA ALA A 72 9.04 -24.90 1.17
C ALA A 72 7.64 -24.36 1.54
N HIS A 73 7.44 -23.04 1.45
CA HIS A 73 6.15 -22.41 1.75
C HIS A 73 5.07 -22.76 0.72
N MET A 74 5.43 -22.91 -0.57
CA MET A 74 4.50 -23.41 -1.59
C MET A 74 3.99 -24.83 -1.28
N LYS A 75 4.86 -25.71 -0.78
CA LYS A 75 4.45 -27.07 -0.36
C LYS A 75 3.43 -27.02 0.80
N LEU A 76 3.65 -26.14 1.77
CA LEU A 76 2.73 -25.92 2.89
C LEU A 76 1.40 -25.30 2.42
N ALA A 77 1.46 -24.28 1.56
CA ALA A 77 0.29 -23.65 0.94
C ALA A 77 -0.58 -24.68 0.21
N ARG A 78 0.02 -25.52 -0.66
CA ARG A 78 -0.70 -26.59 -1.37
C ARG A 78 -1.37 -27.57 -0.41
N ARG A 79 -0.67 -27.98 0.65
CA ARG A 79 -1.22 -28.88 1.67
C ARG A 79 -2.41 -28.27 2.37
N ASN A 80 -2.28 -27.04 2.88
CA ASN A 80 -3.35 -26.33 3.58
C ASN A 80 -4.56 -26.08 2.67
N PHE A 81 -4.32 -25.69 1.42
CA PHE A 81 -5.38 -25.48 0.44
C PHE A 81 -6.16 -26.77 0.13
N LYS A 82 -5.46 -27.91 -0.02
CA LYS A 82 -6.08 -29.22 -0.24
C LYS A 82 -6.91 -29.69 0.95
N LEU A 83 -6.48 -29.38 2.17
CA LEU A 83 -7.19 -29.71 3.41
C LEU A 83 -8.37 -28.77 3.70
N GLY A 84 -8.58 -27.73 2.89
CA GLY A 84 -9.64 -26.74 3.11
C GLY A 84 -9.27 -25.65 4.11
N ASN A 85 -8.03 -25.62 4.62
CA ASN A 85 -7.52 -24.58 5.51
C ASN A 85 -7.10 -23.35 4.69
N VAL A 86 -8.09 -22.64 4.16
CA VAL A 86 -7.88 -21.56 3.18
C VAL A 86 -7.11 -20.38 3.78
N ASP A 87 -7.34 -20.03 5.05
CA ASP A 87 -6.64 -18.90 5.69
C ASP A 87 -5.15 -19.18 5.87
N ARG A 88 -4.79 -20.38 6.36
CA ARG A 88 -3.37 -20.78 6.41
C ARG A 88 -2.75 -20.93 5.03
N ALA A 89 -3.50 -21.40 4.04
CA ALA A 89 -2.99 -21.42 2.67
C ALA A 89 -2.69 -20.00 2.17
N ARG A 90 -3.50 -19.00 2.55
CA ARG A 90 -3.27 -17.60 2.21
C ARG A 90 -1.97 -17.08 2.83
N GLU A 91 -1.79 -17.25 4.13
CA GLU A 91 -0.58 -16.83 4.86
C GLU A 91 0.69 -17.40 4.22
N GLU A 92 0.71 -18.70 3.92
CA GLU A 92 1.84 -19.37 3.29
C GLU A 92 2.11 -18.87 1.86
N LEU A 93 1.07 -18.47 1.12
CA LEU A 93 1.23 -17.89 -0.22
C LEU A 93 1.79 -16.46 -0.16
N ASP A 94 1.37 -15.68 0.84
CA ASP A 94 1.82 -14.31 1.03
C ASP A 94 3.33 -14.29 1.36
N LEU A 95 3.82 -15.22 2.18
CA LEU A 95 5.26 -15.40 2.45
C LEU A 95 6.09 -15.71 1.18
N VAL A 96 5.55 -16.52 0.26
CA VAL A 96 6.22 -16.80 -1.02
C VAL A 96 6.27 -15.54 -1.88
N ILE A 97 5.17 -14.78 -1.91
CA ILE A 97 5.03 -13.58 -2.72
C ILE A 97 5.91 -12.44 -2.18
N GLU A 98 6.10 -12.34 -0.87
CA GLU A 98 7.00 -11.36 -0.25
C GLU A 98 8.44 -11.51 -0.73
N ARG A 99 8.90 -12.75 -0.92
CA ARG A 99 10.28 -13.05 -1.37
C ARG A 99 10.40 -13.13 -2.88
N ILE A 100 9.40 -13.69 -3.55
CA ILE A 100 9.36 -13.89 -5.01
C ILE A 100 8.03 -13.31 -5.52
N SER A 101 8.01 -12.00 -5.70
CA SER A 101 6.81 -11.24 -6.06
C SER A 101 6.14 -11.67 -7.37
N THR A 102 6.92 -12.27 -8.29
CA THR A 102 6.49 -12.76 -9.60
C THR A 102 6.27 -14.27 -9.65
N HIS A 103 6.25 -14.98 -8.50
CA HIS A 103 6.07 -16.43 -8.50
C HIS A 103 4.70 -16.83 -9.08
N ALA A 104 4.71 -17.33 -10.33
CA ALA A 104 3.49 -17.57 -11.11
C ALA A 104 2.45 -18.44 -10.38
N GLU A 105 2.90 -19.55 -9.77
CA GLU A 105 1.98 -20.45 -9.08
C GLU A 105 1.41 -19.87 -7.78
N ALA A 106 2.24 -19.21 -6.95
CA ALA A 106 1.80 -18.58 -5.72
C ALA A 106 0.73 -17.53 -6.01
N ARG A 107 0.99 -16.67 -7.01
CA ARG A 107 0.03 -15.68 -7.51
C ARG A 107 -1.24 -16.34 -8.05
N PHE A 108 -1.15 -17.40 -8.84
CA PHE A 108 -2.32 -18.14 -9.32
C PHE A 108 -3.17 -18.70 -8.16
N MET A 109 -2.55 -19.37 -7.19
CA MET A 109 -3.25 -19.93 -6.04
C MET A 109 -3.88 -18.83 -5.17
N ARG A 110 -3.19 -17.71 -4.98
CA ARG A 110 -3.71 -16.57 -4.23
C ARG A 110 -4.92 -15.95 -4.93
N ALA A 111 -4.93 -15.89 -6.26
CA ALA A 111 -6.07 -15.46 -7.05
C ALA A 111 -7.29 -16.40 -6.86
N VAL A 112 -7.06 -17.72 -6.84
CA VAL A 112 -8.11 -18.71 -6.60
C VAL A 112 -8.69 -18.57 -5.19
N VAL A 113 -7.84 -18.35 -4.18
CA VAL A 113 -8.28 -18.10 -2.79
C VAL A 113 -9.13 -16.84 -2.70
N ALA A 114 -8.70 -15.73 -3.31
CA ALA A 114 -9.43 -14.46 -3.32
C ALA A 114 -10.79 -14.59 -4.03
N ALA A 115 -10.84 -15.23 -5.20
CA ALA A 115 -12.09 -15.45 -5.93
C ALA A 115 -13.09 -16.32 -5.14
N LYS A 116 -12.61 -17.35 -4.41
CA LYS A 116 -13.45 -18.14 -3.50
C LYS A 116 -14.04 -17.30 -2.36
N ALA A 117 -13.29 -16.32 -1.87
CA ALA A 117 -13.75 -15.35 -0.88
C ALA A 117 -14.62 -14.23 -1.48
N LYS A 118 -14.92 -14.27 -2.79
CA LYS A 118 -15.60 -13.21 -3.56
C LYS A 118 -14.86 -11.87 -3.57
N ASP A 119 -13.57 -11.87 -3.25
CA ASP A 119 -12.68 -10.72 -3.43
C ASP A 119 -12.11 -10.75 -4.86
N PHE A 120 -12.95 -10.32 -5.80
CA PHE A 120 -12.64 -10.40 -7.23
C PHE A 120 -11.56 -9.40 -7.66
N LEU A 121 -11.42 -8.26 -6.98
CA LEU A 121 -10.36 -7.29 -7.28
C LEU A 121 -8.99 -7.87 -6.94
N THR A 122 -8.84 -8.46 -5.76
CA THR A 122 -7.61 -9.16 -5.38
C THR A 122 -7.35 -10.36 -6.29
N ALA A 123 -8.39 -11.10 -6.69
CA ALA A 123 -8.25 -12.18 -7.67
C ALA A 123 -7.67 -11.69 -9.01
N TRP A 124 -8.20 -10.57 -9.52
CA TRP A 124 -7.74 -9.95 -10.77
C TRP A 124 -6.30 -9.45 -10.70
N ARG A 125 -5.86 -8.96 -9.54
CA ARG A 125 -4.47 -8.56 -9.28
C ARG A 125 -3.52 -9.73 -9.44
N HIS A 126 -3.69 -10.76 -8.62
CA HIS A 126 -2.73 -11.87 -8.62
C HIS A 126 -2.77 -12.66 -9.93
N ILE A 127 -3.94 -12.82 -10.57
CA ILE A 127 -4.01 -13.55 -11.84
C ILE A 127 -3.31 -12.80 -12.98
N SER A 128 -3.33 -11.46 -12.97
CA SER A 128 -2.64 -10.66 -14.01
C SER A 128 -1.12 -10.81 -13.92
N ILE A 129 -0.57 -10.85 -12.69
CA ILE A 129 0.85 -11.11 -12.47
C ILE A 129 1.19 -12.55 -12.87
N ALA A 130 0.36 -13.53 -12.48
CA ALA A 130 0.56 -14.92 -12.86
C ALA A 130 0.50 -15.12 -14.39
N GLU A 131 -0.40 -14.41 -15.08
CA GLU A 131 -0.50 -14.39 -16.55
C GLU A 131 0.76 -13.82 -17.20
N GLN A 132 1.32 -12.72 -16.68
CA GLN A 132 2.57 -12.17 -17.19
C GLN A 132 3.75 -13.14 -17.02
N SER A 133 3.85 -13.80 -15.86
CA SER A 133 4.93 -14.74 -15.55
C SER A 133 4.77 -16.09 -16.25
N ALA A 134 3.56 -16.50 -16.63
CA ALA A 134 3.29 -17.74 -17.35
C ALA A 134 2.15 -17.59 -18.39
N PRO A 135 2.36 -16.83 -19.49
CA PRO A 135 1.30 -16.41 -20.42
C PRO A 135 0.56 -17.55 -21.12
N ASN A 136 1.23 -18.69 -21.29
CA ASN A 136 0.69 -19.85 -21.99
C ASN A 136 0.19 -20.96 -21.06
N HIS A 137 0.11 -20.72 -19.75
CA HIS A 137 -0.30 -21.74 -18.81
C HIS A 137 -1.82 -22.03 -18.90
N PRO A 138 -2.24 -23.28 -19.22
CA PRO A 138 -3.64 -23.59 -19.53
C PRO A 138 -4.60 -23.33 -18.35
N ARG A 139 -4.16 -23.60 -17.10
CA ARG A 139 -4.99 -23.38 -15.90
C ARG A 139 -5.23 -21.90 -15.61
N ILE A 140 -4.29 -21.02 -16.01
CA ILE A 140 -4.44 -19.57 -15.84
C ILE A 140 -5.51 -19.06 -16.80
N LYS A 141 -5.41 -19.42 -18.09
CA LYS A 141 -6.41 -19.07 -19.11
C LYS A 141 -7.82 -19.54 -18.74
N GLU A 142 -7.94 -20.79 -18.29
CA GLU A 142 -9.23 -21.34 -17.85
C GLU A 142 -9.79 -20.61 -16.61
N PHE A 143 -8.93 -20.19 -15.69
CA PHE A 143 -9.35 -19.42 -14.52
C PHE A 143 -9.77 -17.99 -14.90
N ILE A 144 -9.03 -17.30 -15.77
CA ILE A 144 -9.40 -15.99 -16.30
C ILE A 144 -10.78 -16.03 -16.94
N ALA A 145 -11.03 -16.99 -17.85
CA ALA A 145 -12.33 -17.13 -18.51
C ALA A 145 -13.50 -17.38 -17.53
N ARG A 146 -13.24 -18.01 -16.37
CA ARG A 146 -14.24 -18.17 -15.30
C ARG A 146 -14.40 -16.92 -14.46
N LEU A 147 -13.29 -16.23 -14.17
CA LEU A 147 -13.28 -14.99 -13.40
C LEU A 147 -14.01 -13.88 -14.15
N GLU A 148 -13.81 -13.75 -15.47
CA GLU A 148 -14.51 -12.79 -16.34
C GLU A 148 -16.03 -12.95 -16.32
N LYS A 149 -16.51 -14.19 -16.25
CA LYS A 149 -17.95 -14.48 -16.13
C LYS A 149 -18.52 -14.01 -14.78
N ALA A 150 -17.71 -14.02 -13.72
CA ALA A 150 -18.12 -13.59 -12.39
C ALA A 150 -17.97 -12.08 -12.19
N MET A 151 -16.88 -11.50 -12.71
CA MET A 151 -16.61 -10.08 -12.73
C MET A 151 -15.72 -9.76 -13.94
N PRO A 152 -16.18 -8.93 -14.90
CA PRO A 152 -15.37 -8.50 -16.02
C PRO A 152 -14.03 -7.88 -15.57
N ARG A 153 -12.98 -8.06 -16.37
CA ARG A 153 -11.64 -7.54 -16.04
C ARG A 153 -11.71 -6.02 -15.82
N PRO A 154 -11.30 -5.51 -14.65
CA PRO A 154 -11.23 -4.08 -14.40
C PRO A 154 -10.29 -3.40 -15.39
N SER A 155 -10.65 -2.20 -15.86
CA SER A 155 -9.78 -1.37 -16.71
C SER A 155 -8.52 -0.90 -15.98
N VAL A 156 -8.59 -0.81 -14.65
CA VAL A 156 -7.47 -0.51 -13.75
C VAL A 156 -7.48 -1.54 -12.64
N ILE A 157 -6.37 -2.27 -12.50
CA ILE A 157 -6.12 -3.22 -11.42
C ILE A 157 -5.21 -2.48 -10.44
N PRO A 158 -5.70 -2.00 -9.28
CA PRO A 158 -4.84 -1.26 -8.36
C PRO A 158 -3.81 -2.21 -7.74
N ASP A 159 -2.60 -1.75 -7.47
CA ASP A 159 -1.57 -2.57 -6.81
C ASP A 159 -1.99 -2.96 -5.38
N GLU A 160 -1.50 -4.11 -4.91
CA GLU A 160 -1.63 -4.51 -3.50
C GLU A 160 -0.73 -3.61 -2.65
N VAL A 161 -1.34 -2.55 -2.12
CA VAL A 161 -0.75 -1.72 -1.08
C VAL A 161 -1.06 -2.44 0.23
N ALA A 162 -0.03 -2.96 0.92
CA ALA A 162 -0.19 -3.28 2.34
C ALA A 162 -0.84 -2.05 3.00
N ALA A 163 -1.96 -2.24 3.69
CA ALA A 163 -2.70 -1.12 4.25
C ALA A 163 -1.76 -0.33 5.16
N ARG A 164 -1.44 0.91 4.78
CA ARG A 164 -0.61 1.80 5.58
C ARG A 164 -1.30 1.97 6.93
N THR A 165 -0.51 2.00 8.01
CA THR A 165 -1.03 2.26 9.35
C THR A 165 -1.79 3.59 9.35
N ALA A 166 -2.88 3.64 10.13
CA ALA A 166 -3.69 4.85 10.22
C ALA A 166 -2.88 6.02 10.82
N PRO A 167 -3.12 7.27 10.39
CA PRO A 167 -2.42 8.43 10.91
C PRO A 167 -2.68 8.69 12.39
N VAL A 168 -1.60 8.93 13.14
CA VAL A 168 -1.66 9.18 14.59
C VAL A 168 -1.38 10.65 14.96
N HIS A 169 -0.84 11.45 14.04
CA HIS A 169 -0.61 12.89 14.23
C HIS A 169 -0.77 13.68 12.90
N ALA A 170 -0.83 15.01 12.99
CA ALA A 170 -1.20 15.88 11.89
C ALA A 170 -0.33 15.72 10.63
N SER A 171 0.99 15.58 10.77
CA SER A 171 1.90 15.44 9.63
C SER A 171 1.63 14.17 8.80
N GLU A 172 1.28 13.07 9.46
CA GLU A 172 0.97 11.81 8.78
C GLU A 172 -0.31 11.92 7.96
N LEU A 173 -1.36 12.52 8.53
CA LEU A 173 -2.61 12.77 7.82
C LEU A 173 -2.42 13.75 6.65
N LEU A 174 -1.57 14.76 6.83
CA LEU A 174 -1.19 15.65 5.73
C LEU A 174 -0.46 14.90 4.61
N GLY A 175 0.42 13.95 4.94
CA GLY A 175 1.07 13.07 3.96
C GLY A 175 0.06 12.27 3.15
N ASP A 176 -0.93 11.65 3.80
CA ASP A 176 -2.01 10.91 3.13
C ASP A 176 -2.86 11.84 2.22
N ALA A 177 -3.14 13.06 2.68
CA ALA A 177 -3.89 14.03 1.89
C ALA A 177 -3.12 14.52 0.65
N LEU A 178 -1.82 14.73 0.77
CA LEU A 178 -0.96 15.08 -0.37
C LEU A 178 -0.91 13.91 -1.36
N GLU A 179 -0.74 12.67 -0.90
CA GLU A 179 -0.79 11.51 -1.79
C GLU A 179 -2.12 11.41 -2.55
N ALA A 180 -3.25 11.60 -1.85
CA ALA A 180 -4.59 11.61 -2.45
C ALA A 180 -4.75 12.73 -3.48
N LEU A 181 -4.23 13.93 -3.19
CA LEU A 181 -4.22 15.04 -4.14
C LEU A 181 -3.44 14.69 -5.41
N PHE A 182 -2.28 14.05 -5.28
CA PHE A 182 -1.46 13.69 -6.44
C PHE A 182 -2.03 12.52 -7.24
N ALA A 183 -2.86 11.67 -6.63
CA ALA A 183 -3.68 10.70 -7.35
C ALA A 183 -4.78 11.36 -8.20
N ASN A 184 -5.23 12.56 -7.84
CA ASN A 184 -6.19 13.34 -8.62
C ASN A 184 -5.48 14.12 -9.74
N LYS A 185 -5.45 13.54 -10.95
CA LYS A 185 -4.80 14.14 -12.14
C LYS A 185 -5.30 15.55 -12.49
N LYS A 186 -6.56 15.88 -12.18
CA LYS A 186 -7.11 17.21 -12.44
C LYS A 186 -6.48 18.25 -11.51
N ALA A 187 -6.25 17.89 -10.26
CA ALA A 187 -5.60 18.76 -9.27
C ALA A 187 -4.07 18.81 -9.48
N SER A 188 -3.44 17.67 -9.78
CA SER A 188 -1.97 17.54 -9.75
C SER A 188 -1.26 17.75 -11.08
N GLY A 189 -1.99 17.76 -12.21
CA GLY A 189 -1.39 17.72 -13.55
C GLY A 189 -0.43 18.87 -13.90
N GLY A 190 -0.55 20.02 -13.24
CA GLY A 190 0.33 21.18 -13.44
C GLY A 190 1.44 21.34 -12.40
N ILE A 191 1.45 20.53 -11.34
CA ILE A 191 2.33 20.70 -10.18
C ILE A 191 3.70 20.03 -10.46
N SER A 192 4.76 20.83 -10.44
CA SER A 192 6.15 20.39 -10.57
C SER A 192 6.90 20.34 -9.24
N SER A 193 6.46 21.08 -8.22
CA SER A 193 7.02 20.99 -6.88
C SER A 193 5.96 21.18 -5.78
N LEU A 194 6.25 20.66 -4.58
CA LEU A 194 5.43 20.85 -3.39
C LEU A 194 6.32 21.06 -2.17
N GLY A 195 5.87 21.84 -1.20
CA GLY A 195 6.54 22.03 0.08
C GLY A 195 5.56 22.35 1.19
N CYS A 196 5.93 22.04 2.43
CA CYS A 196 5.21 22.42 3.62
C CYS A 196 6.10 23.36 4.46
N THR A 197 5.76 24.63 4.50
CA THR A 197 6.55 25.65 5.21
C THR A 197 6.32 25.60 6.72
N GLY A 198 5.18 25.05 7.18
CA GLY A 198 4.92 24.83 8.60
C GLY A 198 3.61 24.08 8.87
N ILE A 199 3.55 23.45 10.04
CA ILE A 199 2.32 22.90 10.63
C ILE A 199 2.26 23.46 12.04
N GLU A 200 1.23 24.25 12.34
CA GLU A 200 1.15 25.01 13.58
C GLU A 200 -0.27 25.04 14.14
N GLU A 201 -0.40 25.19 15.46
CA GLU A 201 -1.69 25.39 16.11
C GLU A 201 -2.05 26.88 16.10
N THR A 202 -3.12 27.23 15.41
CA THR A 202 -3.66 28.60 15.32
C THR A 202 -5.12 28.59 15.72
N GLY A 203 -5.48 29.28 16.80
CA GLY A 203 -6.86 29.39 17.26
C GLY A 203 -7.51 28.05 17.64
N GLY A 204 -6.73 27.12 18.22
CA GLY A 204 -7.19 25.78 18.58
C GLY A 204 -7.38 24.82 17.41
N LYS A 205 -6.94 25.21 16.20
CA LYS A 205 -6.93 24.39 15.00
C LYS A 205 -5.50 24.16 14.56
N ILE A 206 -5.21 22.98 14.04
CA ILE A 206 -3.92 22.71 13.41
C ILE A 206 -4.02 23.11 11.94
N VAL A 207 -3.08 23.93 11.49
CA VAL A 207 -3.04 24.48 10.14
C VAL A 207 -1.70 24.12 9.50
N ALA A 208 -1.75 23.51 8.32
CA ALA A 208 -0.59 23.26 7.47
C ALA A 208 -0.50 24.34 6.40
N LYS A 209 0.71 24.89 6.20
CA LYS A 209 1.03 25.87 5.16
C LYS A 209 1.78 25.17 4.04
N LEU A 210 1.11 25.04 2.90
CA LEU A 210 1.59 24.35 1.71
C LEU A 210 1.97 25.36 0.64
N VAL A 211 3.00 25.02 -0.13
CA VAL A 211 3.42 25.74 -1.33
C VAL A 211 3.46 24.74 -2.47
N PHE A 212 2.73 25.04 -3.54
CA PHE A 212 2.78 24.29 -4.79
C PHE A 212 3.39 25.17 -5.87
N GLU A 213 4.26 24.59 -6.68
CA GLU A 213 4.81 25.27 -7.86
C GLU A 213 4.49 24.44 -9.10
N GLY A 214 4.19 25.11 -10.19
CA GLY A 214 3.92 24.51 -11.48
C GLY A 214 4.77 25.14 -12.58
N ASN A 215 4.94 24.38 -13.66
CA ASN A 215 5.55 24.89 -14.88
C ASN A 215 4.57 25.74 -15.72
N THR A 216 3.30 25.77 -15.30
CA THR A 216 2.19 26.53 -15.89
C THR A 216 1.28 27.03 -14.77
N SER A 217 0.27 27.85 -15.10
CA SER A 217 -0.73 28.27 -14.11
C SER A 217 -1.41 27.04 -13.48
N LEU A 218 -1.45 27.01 -12.16
CA LEU A 218 -2.08 25.96 -11.38
C LEU A 218 -3.61 26.17 -11.33
N ASP A 219 -4.36 25.07 -11.34
CA ASP A 219 -5.80 25.10 -11.09
C ASP A 219 -6.07 25.11 -9.58
N GLU A 220 -6.08 26.33 -9.02
CA GLU A 220 -6.30 26.57 -7.60
C GLU A 220 -7.56 25.91 -7.06
N ASN A 221 -8.66 25.91 -7.83
CA ASN A 221 -9.93 25.34 -7.38
C ASN A 221 -9.85 23.82 -7.27
N SER A 222 -9.29 23.15 -8.29
CA SER A 222 -9.12 21.70 -8.26
C SER A 222 -8.18 21.25 -7.14
N ILE A 223 -7.12 22.00 -6.86
CA ILE A 223 -6.19 21.74 -5.74
C ILE A 223 -6.92 21.88 -4.39
N LYS A 224 -7.66 22.97 -4.20
CA LYS A 224 -8.45 23.17 -2.98
C LYS A 224 -9.49 22.09 -2.77
N GLU A 225 -10.27 21.75 -3.80
CA GLU A 225 -11.30 20.71 -3.73
C GLU A 225 -10.69 19.36 -3.33
N ALA A 226 -9.57 18.97 -3.95
CA ALA A 226 -8.87 17.73 -3.62
C ALA A 226 -8.36 17.71 -2.16
N LEU A 227 -7.79 18.82 -1.66
CA LEU A 227 -7.36 18.92 -0.26
C LEU A 227 -8.55 18.86 0.71
N LYS A 228 -9.64 19.57 0.41
CA LYS A 228 -10.86 19.54 1.23
C LYS A 228 -11.46 18.14 1.29
N GLU A 229 -11.50 17.44 0.16
CA GLU A 229 -12.00 16.07 0.09
C GLU A 229 -11.13 15.10 0.89
N ALA A 230 -9.80 15.20 0.74
CA ALA A 230 -8.87 14.31 1.41
C ALA A 230 -8.80 14.53 2.93
N LEU A 231 -8.79 15.79 3.38
CA LEU A 231 -8.72 16.14 4.81
C LEU A 231 -10.08 16.24 5.49
N LYS A 232 -11.17 16.34 4.71
CA LYS A 232 -12.52 16.68 5.21
C LYS A 232 -12.49 17.97 6.04
N ALA A 233 -11.77 18.97 5.54
CA ALA A 233 -11.42 20.18 6.28
C ALA A 233 -11.57 21.43 5.40
N GLU A 234 -11.48 22.61 6.02
CA GLU A 234 -11.57 23.89 5.32
C GLU A 234 -10.20 24.43 4.91
N ILE A 235 -10.20 25.22 3.83
CA ILE A 235 -9.07 26.02 3.40
C ILE A 235 -9.13 27.33 4.17
N VAL A 236 -8.10 27.62 4.96
CA VAL A 236 -8.00 28.80 5.82
C VAL A 236 -7.61 30.03 5.00
N ASP A 237 -6.63 29.86 4.11
CA ASP A 237 -6.14 30.93 3.23
C ASP A 237 -5.58 30.32 1.94
N SER A 238 -5.57 31.12 0.87
CA SER A 238 -5.01 30.73 -0.43
C SER A 238 -4.58 31.95 -1.21
N LYS A 239 -3.35 31.90 -1.72
CA LYS A 239 -2.73 33.02 -2.42
C LYS A 239 -1.96 32.52 -3.65
N PRO A 240 -2.47 32.78 -4.87
CA PRO A 240 -1.68 32.57 -6.08
C PRO A 240 -0.61 33.67 -6.24
N ALA A 241 0.54 33.30 -6.77
CA ALA A 241 1.66 34.17 -7.11
C ALA A 241 2.27 33.75 -8.45
N SER A 242 3.25 34.53 -8.95
CA SER A 242 4.00 34.21 -10.18
C SER A 242 3.10 33.92 -11.40
N ALA A 243 2.12 34.80 -11.65
CA ALA A 243 1.11 34.61 -12.70
C ALA A 243 0.32 33.28 -12.59
N GLY A 244 0.13 32.77 -11.38
CA GLY A 244 -0.59 31.52 -11.10
C GLY A 244 0.30 30.28 -11.07
N ALA A 245 1.59 30.40 -11.36
CA ALA A 245 2.53 29.27 -11.33
C ALA A 245 2.93 28.86 -9.90
N THR A 246 2.74 29.72 -8.90
CA THR A 246 2.95 29.40 -7.49
C THR A 246 1.65 29.56 -6.74
N LEU A 247 1.34 28.62 -5.84
CA LEU A 247 0.13 28.63 -5.03
C LEU A 247 0.48 28.32 -3.57
N GLU A 248 0.27 29.29 -2.70
CA GLU A 248 0.38 29.13 -1.24
C GLU A 248 -1.01 28.82 -0.68
N ILE A 249 -1.17 27.72 0.07
CA ILE A 249 -2.42 27.32 0.70
C ILE A 249 -2.20 27.07 2.18
N ALA A 250 -3.05 27.64 3.03
CA ALA A 250 -3.18 27.25 4.42
C ALA A 250 -4.43 26.37 4.58
N VAL A 251 -4.28 25.15 5.08
CA VAL A 251 -5.37 24.17 5.22
C VAL A 251 -5.43 23.61 6.63
N GLU A 252 -6.64 23.43 7.14
CA GLU A 252 -6.86 22.79 8.44
C GLU A 252 -6.56 21.28 8.37
N VAL A 253 -5.91 20.74 9.39
CA VAL A 253 -5.63 19.31 9.55
C VAL A 253 -6.38 18.81 10.79
N PRO A 254 -7.57 18.20 10.63
CA PRO A 254 -8.47 17.95 11.74
C PRO A 254 -8.18 16.63 12.48
N GLY A 255 -8.64 16.56 13.73
CA GLY A 255 -8.88 15.30 14.43
C GLY A 255 -7.63 14.56 14.95
N LEU A 256 -6.44 15.10 14.76
CA LEU A 256 -5.18 14.50 15.23
C LEU A 256 -4.30 15.53 15.95
N PRO A 257 -3.48 15.12 16.92
CA PRO A 257 -2.57 16.03 17.61
C PRO A 257 -1.48 16.56 16.67
N LEU A 258 -0.95 17.75 16.99
CA LEU A 258 0.14 18.37 16.23
C LEU A 258 1.42 17.51 16.31
N LEU A 259 1.75 17.06 17.51
CA LEU A 259 2.93 16.26 17.81
C LEU A 259 2.53 14.80 18.05
N ASN A 260 3.41 13.87 17.66
CA ASN A 260 3.26 12.45 17.96
C ASN A 260 3.32 12.21 19.48
N PRO A 261 2.23 11.73 20.10
CA PRO A 261 2.19 11.48 21.54
C PRO A 261 2.99 10.23 21.96
N SER A 262 3.38 9.38 21.00
CA SER A 262 4.07 8.11 21.24
C SER A 262 5.54 8.12 20.81
N ALA A 263 6.09 9.30 20.48
CA ALA A 263 7.49 9.45 20.08
C ALA A 263 8.43 8.94 21.19
N LYS A 264 9.48 8.22 20.79
CA LYS A 264 10.46 7.62 21.70
C LYS A 264 11.85 8.18 21.41
N SER A 265 12.75 8.08 22.39
CA SER A 265 14.16 8.39 22.15
C SER A 265 14.74 7.42 21.14
N VAL A 266 15.47 7.96 20.17
CA VAL A 266 16.09 7.19 19.09
C VAL A 266 17.56 7.02 19.42
N SER A 267 17.95 5.81 19.83
CA SER A 267 19.34 5.50 20.21
C SER A 267 20.31 5.47 19.03
N ASN A 268 19.83 5.12 17.83
CA ASN A 268 20.64 5.08 16.61
C ASN A 268 19.83 5.60 15.40
N LEU A 269 19.91 6.91 15.16
CA LEU A 269 19.18 7.57 14.09
C LEU A 269 19.66 7.12 12.70
N GLY A 270 20.95 6.86 12.53
CA GLY A 270 21.51 6.37 11.26
C GLY A 270 20.96 5.00 10.85
N GLU A 271 20.79 4.08 11.81
CA GLU A 271 20.20 2.76 11.56
C GLU A 271 18.69 2.85 11.26
N LEU A 272 17.96 3.72 11.96
CA LEU A 272 16.54 3.98 11.68
C LEU A 272 16.35 4.50 10.24
N LEU A 273 17.14 5.50 9.85
CA LEU A 273 17.09 6.10 8.50
C LEU A 273 17.45 5.09 7.42
N LYS A 274 18.50 4.29 7.64
CA LYS A 274 18.91 3.23 6.72
C LYS A 274 17.80 2.19 6.55
N THR A 275 17.23 1.71 7.65
CA THR A 275 16.14 0.72 7.62
C THR A 275 14.91 1.28 6.89
N ALA A 276 14.52 2.53 7.17
CA ALA A 276 13.42 3.17 6.48
C ALA A 276 13.67 3.31 4.98
N SER A 277 14.89 3.69 4.58
CA SER A 277 15.31 3.79 3.18
C SER A 277 15.23 2.45 2.44
N GLU A 278 15.75 1.38 3.04
CA GLU A 278 15.74 0.02 2.47
C GLU A 278 14.33 -0.57 2.33
N GLU A 279 13.45 -0.33 3.32
CA GLU A 279 12.09 -0.88 3.31
C GLU A 279 11.11 -0.13 2.38
N THR A 280 11.39 1.14 2.06
CA THR A 280 10.43 2.01 1.34
C THR A 280 10.88 2.41 -0.06
N ASP A 281 12.03 1.89 -0.51
CA ASP A 281 12.63 2.21 -1.81
C ASP A 281 12.84 3.73 -2.01
N VAL A 282 13.29 4.39 -0.95
CA VAL A 282 13.63 5.82 -0.95
C VAL A 282 15.12 5.97 -0.73
N ALA A 283 15.82 6.60 -1.67
CA ALA A 283 17.25 6.82 -1.56
C ALA A 283 17.55 8.06 -0.72
N LEU A 284 18.33 7.89 0.36
CA LEU A 284 18.89 8.99 1.14
C LEU A 284 20.22 9.45 0.54
N LYS A 285 20.35 10.75 0.25
CA LYS A 285 21.57 11.34 -0.34
C LYS A 285 22.41 12.07 0.69
N ASN A 286 21.79 12.99 1.41
CA ASN A 286 22.44 13.84 2.40
C ASN A 286 21.57 13.91 3.65
N SER A 287 22.21 14.12 4.80
CA SER A 287 21.56 14.42 6.07
C SER A 287 22.25 15.59 6.75
N SER A 288 21.46 16.37 7.47
CA SER A 288 21.90 17.45 8.35
C SER A 288 21.11 17.31 9.64
N GLU A 289 21.79 17.25 10.77
CA GLU A 289 21.18 17.05 12.09
C GLU A 289 21.65 18.16 13.02
N SER A 290 20.72 18.71 13.81
CA SER A 290 21.03 19.72 14.82
C SER A 290 21.54 19.07 16.10
N GLU A 291 22.25 19.86 16.92
CA GLU A 291 22.39 19.52 18.33
C GLU A 291 21.00 19.44 19.02
N PRO A 292 20.86 18.66 20.11
CA PRO A 292 19.62 18.60 20.88
C PRO A 292 19.20 19.98 21.40
N ASP A 293 17.94 20.33 21.21
CA ASP A 293 17.37 21.56 21.76
C ASP A 293 17.08 21.46 23.28
N ALA A 294 16.51 22.51 23.86
CA ALA A 294 16.17 22.55 25.28
C ALA A 294 15.18 21.44 25.73
N ASN A 295 14.45 20.84 24.79
CA ASN A 295 13.51 19.74 25.03
C ASN A 295 14.11 18.38 24.64
N GLN A 296 15.44 18.30 24.48
CA GLN A 296 16.14 17.10 24.02
C GLN A 296 15.63 16.65 22.64
N ARG A 297 15.38 17.58 21.71
CA ARG A 297 14.95 17.25 20.35
C ARG A 297 16.05 17.52 19.35
N ILE A 298 16.29 16.55 18.49
CA ILE A 298 17.21 16.64 17.35
C ILE A 298 16.36 16.91 16.11
N THR A 299 16.66 17.99 15.39
CA THR A 299 16.01 18.27 14.10
C THR A 299 16.92 17.79 12.98
N GLY A 300 16.42 16.86 12.18
CA GLY A 300 17.07 16.37 10.98
C GLY A 300 16.43 16.95 9.71
N THR A 301 17.24 17.25 8.71
CA THR A 301 16.82 17.52 7.34
C THR A 301 17.53 16.53 6.41
N TYR A 302 16.77 15.83 5.59
CA TYR A 302 17.22 14.70 4.79
C TYR A 302 16.87 14.92 3.33
N THR A 303 17.88 14.85 2.46
CA THR A 303 17.66 14.86 1.02
C THR A 303 17.29 13.46 0.54
N ILE A 304 16.09 13.30 0.00
CA ILE A 304 15.57 12.03 -0.50
C ILE A 304 15.37 12.04 -2.02
N VAL A 305 15.36 10.84 -2.60
CA VAL A 305 14.89 10.57 -3.97
C VAL A 305 13.97 9.35 -3.94
N ALA A 306 12.79 9.47 -4.56
CA ALA A 306 11.79 8.42 -4.59
C ALA A 306 11.10 8.34 -5.96
N ALA A 307 10.63 7.16 -6.36
CA ALA A 307 9.92 6.97 -7.63
C ALA A 307 8.55 7.68 -7.67
N GLY A 308 7.92 7.91 -6.51
CA GLY A 308 6.61 8.55 -6.41
C GLY A 308 6.32 9.07 -5.01
N LEU A 309 5.29 9.93 -4.89
CA LEU A 309 4.89 10.47 -3.59
C LEU A 309 4.32 9.42 -2.64
N ARG A 310 3.86 8.28 -3.14
CA ARG A 310 3.50 7.15 -2.29
C ARG A 310 4.70 6.61 -1.52
N SER A 311 5.83 6.36 -2.21
CA SER A 311 7.09 5.93 -1.56
C SER A 311 7.60 6.98 -0.58
N VAL A 312 7.48 8.28 -0.93
CA VAL A 312 7.76 9.37 0.01
C VAL A 312 6.88 9.25 1.25
N ASN A 313 5.57 9.08 1.10
CA ASN A 313 4.66 8.99 2.23
C ASN A 313 4.90 7.73 3.08
N ASP A 314 5.24 6.60 2.46
CA ASP A 314 5.64 5.36 3.15
C ASP A 314 6.92 5.57 3.96
N PHE A 315 7.93 6.23 3.40
CA PHE A 315 9.14 6.63 4.10
C PHE A 315 8.83 7.57 5.27
N MET A 316 7.99 8.58 5.03
CA MET A 316 7.57 9.51 6.07
C MET A 316 6.85 8.78 7.20
N ARG A 317 5.97 7.83 6.87
CA ARG A 317 5.21 7.02 7.83
C ARG A 317 6.10 6.12 8.68
N LYS A 318 7.14 5.56 8.08
CA LYS A 318 8.08 4.68 8.79
C LYS A 318 8.85 5.45 9.85
N LEU A 319 9.32 6.65 9.52
CA LEU A 319 10.05 7.52 10.46
C LEU A 319 9.14 8.19 11.48
N SER A 320 7.91 8.53 11.11
CA SER A 320 6.98 9.24 11.98
C SER A 320 6.58 8.44 13.22
N ALA A 321 6.65 7.10 13.15
CA ALA A 321 6.42 6.24 14.31
C ALA A 321 7.32 6.58 15.50
N ASP A 322 8.56 6.97 15.24
CA ASP A 322 9.56 7.32 16.27
C ASP A 322 9.81 8.84 16.37
N ALA A 323 9.47 9.62 15.34
CA ALA A 323 9.60 11.07 15.34
C ALA A 323 8.51 11.77 16.16
N VAL A 324 8.86 12.93 16.74
CA VAL A 324 7.94 13.89 17.36
C VAL A 324 7.02 14.51 16.31
N ASP A 325 7.58 14.88 15.16
CA ASP A 325 6.84 15.27 13.96
C ASP A 325 7.77 15.21 12.74
N GLY A 326 7.19 15.41 11.56
CA GLY A 326 7.93 15.56 10.32
C GLY A 326 7.17 16.36 9.29
N ARG A 327 7.85 16.77 8.21
CA ARG A 327 7.21 17.41 7.06
C ARG A 327 8.06 17.28 5.80
N ILE A 328 7.39 17.41 4.67
CA ILE A 328 8.05 17.64 3.38
C ILE A 328 8.46 19.12 3.33
N VAL A 329 9.75 19.42 3.37
CA VAL A 329 10.23 20.81 3.28
C VAL A 329 10.03 21.31 1.85
N HIS A 330 10.53 20.54 0.88
CA HIS A 330 10.37 20.81 -0.54
C HIS A 330 10.65 19.54 -1.33
N LEU A 331 9.81 19.16 -2.29
CA LEU A 331 10.03 18.09 -3.26
C LEU A 331 9.70 18.60 -4.66
N ALA A 332 10.60 18.34 -5.59
CA ALA A 332 10.41 18.63 -7.00
C ALA A 332 10.37 17.34 -7.81
N ASN A 333 9.46 17.29 -8.77
CA ASN A 333 9.42 16.26 -9.80
C ASN A 333 10.53 16.56 -10.82
N THR A 334 11.42 15.60 -11.01
CA THR A 334 12.57 15.72 -11.92
C THR A 334 12.76 14.40 -12.68
N THR A 335 13.58 14.42 -13.71
CA THR A 335 13.91 13.21 -14.48
C THR A 335 15.30 12.73 -14.09
N MET A 336 15.42 11.45 -13.72
CA MET A 336 16.69 10.79 -13.44
C MET A 336 16.69 9.43 -14.15
N ASN A 337 17.71 9.17 -14.98
CA ASN A 337 17.79 7.96 -15.82
C ASN A 337 16.50 7.71 -16.64
N GLU A 338 15.98 8.76 -17.27
CA GLU A 338 14.75 8.72 -18.10
C GLU A 338 13.45 8.39 -17.33
N GLN A 339 13.51 8.26 -16.00
CA GLN A 339 12.35 8.07 -15.13
C GLN A 339 12.02 9.35 -14.38
N ASN A 340 10.73 9.64 -14.22
CA ASN A 340 10.27 10.72 -13.35
C ASN A 340 10.40 10.28 -11.89
N VAL A 341 11.08 11.10 -11.10
CA VAL A 341 11.34 10.86 -9.68
C VAL A 341 11.04 12.14 -8.90
N TRP A 342 10.69 11.97 -7.63
CA TRP A 342 10.57 13.07 -6.69
C TRP A 342 11.87 13.20 -5.90
N LYS A 343 12.47 14.39 -5.94
CA LYS A 343 13.70 14.71 -5.23
C LYS A 343 13.53 15.97 -4.41
N GLY A 344 14.08 15.97 -3.20
CA GLY A 344 14.13 17.17 -2.38
C GLY A 344 14.37 16.82 -0.92
N GLU A 345 13.82 17.63 -0.02
CA GLU A 345 14.12 17.63 1.40
C GLU A 345 12.87 17.31 2.24
N VAL A 346 13.07 16.44 3.21
CA VAL A 346 12.12 16.17 4.29
C VAL A 346 12.80 16.50 5.62
N SER A 347 12.03 16.94 6.60
CA SER A 347 12.55 17.26 7.93
C SER A 347 11.76 16.53 9.00
N PHE A 348 12.47 16.05 10.01
CA PHE A 348 11.91 15.37 11.18
C PHE A 348 12.51 15.91 12.46
N ARG A 349 11.74 15.85 13.54
CA ARG A 349 12.26 16.05 14.90
C ARG A 349 12.17 14.76 15.68
N PHE A 350 13.28 14.32 16.25
CA PHE A 350 13.37 13.11 17.08
C PHE A 350 13.68 13.49 18.52
N LEU A 351 13.33 12.62 19.46
CA LEU A 351 13.83 12.74 20.83
C LEU A 351 15.26 12.19 20.89
N ALA A 352 16.17 12.97 21.47
CA ALA A 352 17.55 12.58 21.70
C ALA A 352 17.61 11.35 22.63
N PRO A 353 18.69 10.54 22.54
CA PRO A 353 18.88 9.32 23.33
C PRO A 353 18.70 9.50 24.84
#